data_AF-A0A660SV51-F1
#
_entry.id   AF-A0A660SV51-F1
#
_cell.length_a   1.000
_cell.length_b   1.000
_cell.length_c   1.000
_cell.angle_alpha   90.00
_cell.angle_beta   90.00
_cell.angle_gamma   90.00
#
_symmetry.space_group_name_H-M   'P 1'
#
loop_
_entity.id
_entity.type
_entity.pdbx_description
1 polymer ?
#
loop_
_entity_poly.entity_id
_entity_poly.type
_entity_poly.pdbx_seq_one_letter_code
_entity_poly.pdbx_strand_id
1 'polypeptide(L)'
;MNRLNRFLLIVLALLITPGIIFAQEKLYWDFPEPVKQAYGGRFPELVETGSGMALIWQDFEGNADELNATISIRVMFSDDGETWSQPVLNVAVGIPYLWLEEVPLYSVSTAPDGRLIVAVAEGRSGVSIYIQGSPGASGEFLKTATIPPGSGNADVPVAPRLAATPDGGFLLFLTRRTEAAGVAPGRNSLLTVFSASSTDGVQWGAGTLFISLDNDRAIDGGILDQNFLPSYFADGDDEYVVFQSLRTGSNNLVYQLYLKHRKQGGDWESAIPITENLLPEGLGSNSLLWDNQR
;
A
#
# COMPACT_ATOMS: atom_id res chain seq x y z
N MET A 1 -38.22 34.97 -40.04
CA MET A 1 -36.94 34.22 -39.86
C MET A 1 -37.20 32.75 -40.14
N ASN A 2 -36.60 32.20 -41.20
CA ASN A 2 -36.78 30.79 -41.57
C ASN A 2 -36.12 29.87 -40.53
N ARG A 3 -36.57 28.60 -40.43
CA ARG A 3 -36.09 27.63 -39.42
C ARG A 3 -34.56 27.51 -39.38
N LEU A 4 -33.90 27.63 -40.54
CA LEU A 4 -32.44 27.63 -40.65
C LEU A 4 -31.79 28.80 -39.89
N ASN A 5 -32.36 30.00 -39.95
CA ASN A 5 -31.82 31.17 -39.23
C ASN A 5 -32.03 31.05 -37.72
N ARG A 6 -33.11 30.39 -37.27
CA ARG A 6 -33.32 30.12 -35.82
C ARG A 6 -32.31 29.11 -35.30
N PHE A 7 -32.04 28.05 -36.07
CA PHE A 7 -31.04 27.06 -35.71
C PHE A 7 -29.64 27.67 -35.67
N LEU A 8 -29.29 28.49 -36.68
CA LEU A 8 -28.01 29.19 -36.71
C LEU A 8 -27.84 30.13 -35.52
N LEU A 9 -28.89 30.85 -35.13
CA LEU A 9 -28.85 31.76 -33.97
C LEU A 9 -28.73 31.02 -32.64
N ILE A 10 -29.32 29.82 -32.50
CA ILE A 10 -29.17 28.99 -31.29
C ILE A 10 -27.76 28.41 -31.22
N VAL A 11 -27.22 27.91 -32.33
CA VAL A 11 -25.83 27.42 -32.40
C VAL A 11 -24.85 28.57 -32.15
N LEU A 12 -25.11 29.74 -32.72
CA LEU A 12 -24.29 30.92 -32.47
C LEU A 12 -24.38 31.30 -30.98
N ALA A 13 -25.57 31.38 -30.39
CA ALA A 13 -25.75 31.68 -28.97
C ALA A 13 -25.06 30.67 -28.03
N LEU A 14 -25.02 29.37 -28.39
CA LEU A 14 -24.26 28.33 -27.69
C LEU A 14 -22.74 28.46 -27.87
N LEU A 15 -22.28 29.03 -28.99
CA LEU A 15 -20.87 29.30 -29.26
C LEU A 15 -20.36 30.60 -28.61
N ILE A 16 -21.25 31.55 -28.28
CA ILE A 16 -20.87 32.81 -27.59
C ILE A 16 -21.11 32.78 -26.09
N THR A 17 -21.67 31.72 -25.50
CA THR A 17 -21.61 31.56 -24.05
C THR A 17 -20.19 31.15 -23.69
N PRO A 18 -19.38 32.03 -23.06
CA PRO A 18 -18.13 31.59 -22.49
C PRO A 18 -18.51 30.65 -21.35
N GLY A 19 -18.40 29.35 -21.58
CA GLY A 19 -18.31 28.40 -20.49
C GLY A 19 -17.09 28.83 -19.71
N ILE A 20 -17.30 29.45 -18.55
CA ILE A 20 -16.23 29.67 -17.59
C ILE A 20 -15.89 28.28 -17.09
N ILE A 21 -15.06 27.57 -17.85
CA ILE A 21 -14.37 26.40 -17.39
C ILE A 21 -13.33 26.96 -16.45
N PHE A 22 -13.65 27.02 -15.15
CA PHE A 22 -12.63 27.19 -14.13
C PHE A 22 -11.75 25.94 -14.20
N ALA A 23 -10.76 25.96 -15.09
CA ALA A 23 -9.57 25.18 -14.87
C ALA A 23 -8.98 25.74 -13.57
N GLN A 24 -9.11 25.00 -12.46
CA GLN A 24 -8.35 25.27 -11.25
C GLN A 24 -6.88 24.99 -11.58
N GLU A 25 -6.23 25.92 -12.27
CA GLU A 25 -4.84 25.76 -12.72
C GLU A 25 -3.83 25.91 -11.57
N LYS A 26 -4.29 26.19 -10.35
CA LYS A 26 -3.43 26.53 -9.22
C LYS A 26 -3.98 25.97 -7.92
N LEU A 27 -3.61 24.73 -7.60
CA LEU A 27 -3.56 24.26 -6.22
C LEU A 27 -2.43 25.02 -5.53
N TYR A 28 -2.75 26.15 -4.89
CA TYR A 28 -1.82 26.81 -3.98
C TYR A 28 -1.91 26.11 -2.63
N TRP A 29 -0.78 25.62 -2.12
CA TRP A 29 -0.64 25.18 -0.74
C TRP A 29 -0.49 26.41 0.16
N ASP A 30 -1.53 27.22 0.29
CA ASP A 30 -1.47 28.40 1.15
C ASP A 30 -1.82 27.99 2.59
N PHE A 31 -0.81 28.04 3.45
CA PHE A 31 -0.87 27.87 4.93
C PHE A 31 -1.39 26.49 5.40
N PRO A 32 -0.61 25.40 5.24
CA PRO A 32 -0.98 24.12 5.83
C PRO A 32 -1.08 24.24 7.36
N GLU A 33 -2.26 23.98 7.90
CA GLU A 33 -2.45 23.86 9.35
C GLU A 33 -2.10 22.43 9.79
N PRO A 34 -1.26 22.26 10.83
CA PRO A 34 -0.95 20.95 11.35
C PRO A 34 -2.20 20.35 12.00
N VAL A 35 -2.73 19.27 11.42
CA VAL A 35 -3.87 18.49 11.95
C VAL A 35 -3.65 18.07 13.42
N LYS A 36 -2.39 17.88 13.82
CA LYS A 36 -1.97 17.69 15.21
C LYS A 36 -0.52 18.18 15.37
N GLN A 37 -0.20 18.78 16.52
CA GLN A 37 1.20 18.88 16.97
C GLN A 37 1.65 17.51 17.49
N ALA A 38 1.94 16.58 16.58
CA ALA A 38 2.39 15.23 16.94
C ALA A 38 3.92 15.20 17.03
N TYR A 39 4.46 15.43 18.23
CA TYR A 39 5.88 15.17 18.52
C TYR A 39 6.12 13.65 18.51
N GLY A 40 6.32 13.06 17.33
CA GLY A 40 6.57 11.62 17.14
C GLY A 40 5.69 10.89 16.12
N GLY A 41 4.69 11.58 15.53
CA GLY A 41 3.85 10.99 14.47
C GLY A 41 4.62 10.84 13.16
N ARG A 42 4.49 9.66 12.53
CA ARG A 42 5.12 9.29 11.25
C ARG A 42 4.16 8.51 10.37
N PHE A 43 4.48 8.48 9.09
CA PHE A 43 3.79 7.68 8.07
C PHE A 43 2.28 7.93 8.08
N PRO A 44 1.79 9.18 7.95
CA PRO A 44 0.35 9.42 7.91
C PRO A 44 -0.27 8.79 6.66
N GLU A 45 -1.38 8.09 6.83
CA GLU A 45 -2.25 7.66 5.73
C GLU A 45 -3.63 8.30 5.90
N LEU A 46 -4.14 8.88 4.82
CA LEU A 46 -5.49 9.42 4.74
C LEU A 46 -6.36 8.45 3.94
N VAL A 47 -7.44 7.98 4.55
CA VAL A 47 -8.39 7.07 3.90
C VAL A 47 -9.78 7.65 3.90
N GLU A 48 -10.49 7.44 2.80
CA GLU A 48 -11.91 7.76 2.71
C GLU A 48 -12.71 6.78 3.58
N THR A 49 -13.71 7.31 4.27
CA THR A 49 -14.69 6.58 5.04
C THR A 49 -16.07 6.88 4.46
N GLY A 50 -17.08 6.06 4.75
CA GLY A 50 -18.42 6.24 4.16
C GLY A 50 -19.08 7.61 4.42
N SER A 51 -18.61 8.39 5.39
CA SER A 51 -19.16 9.72 5.74
C SER A 51 -18.12 10.85 5.76
N GLY A 52 -16.87 10.59 5.38
CA GLY A 52 -15.78 11.53 5.57
C GLY A 52 -14.42 10.88 5.35
N MET A 53 -13.45 11.18 6.20
CA MET A 53 -12.10 10.63 6.12
C MET A 53 -11.52 10.27 7.48
N ALA A 54 -10.52 9.40 7.47
CA ALA A 54 -9.73 9.06 8.64
C ALA A 54 -8.25 9.31 8.36
N LEU A 55 -7.58 9.96 9.32
CA LEU A 55 -6.14 10.10 9.37
C LEU A 55 -5.60 9.11 10.37
N ILE A 56 -4.85 8.12 9.89
CA ILE A 56 -4.15 7.13 10.70
C ILE A 56 -2.64 7.40 10.63
N TRP A 57 -1.93 7.11 11.71
CA TRP A 57 -0.49 7.29 11.77
C TRP A 57 0.16 6.39 12.83
N GLN A 58 1.48 6.31 12.76
CA GLN A 58 2.33 5.64 13.73
C GLN A 58 2.96 6.68 14.67
N ASP A 59 2.67 6.59 15.97
CA ASP A 59 3.34 7.39 17.01
C ASP A 59 4.52 6.58 17.56
N PHE A 60 5.72 7.15 17.52
CA PHE A 60 6.89 6.64 18.24
C PHE A 60 6.90 7.17 19.67
N GLU A 61 6.94 6.27 20.64
CA GLU A 61 6.99 6.55 22.06
C GLU A 61 8.43 6.33 22.56
N GLY A 62 9.04 7.38 23.13
CA GLY A 62 10.45 7.38 23.55
C GLY A 62 11.39 8.09 22.58
N ASN A 63 12.70 7.95 22.76
CA ASN A 63 13.68 8.41 21.76
C ASN A 63 13.71 7.40 20.61
N ALA A 64 13.34 7.84 19.41
CA ALA A 64 13.30 7.00 18.20
C ALA A 64 14.66 6.34 17.86
N ASP A 65 15.76 6.91 18.36
CA ASP A 65 17.12 6.39 18.17
C ASP A 65 17.52 5.26 19.14
N GLU A 66 16.63 4.85 20.05
CA GLU A 66 16.89 3.77 21.01
C GLU A 66 16.20 2.46 20.62
N LEU A 67 16.93 1.34 20.69
CA LEU A 67 16.45 -0.04 20.42
C LEU A 67 15.28 -0.51 21.32
N ASN A 68 14.81 0.32 22.24
CA ASN A 68 13.74 0.04 23.20
C ASN A 68 12.51 0.97 23.02
N ALA A 69 12.37 1.63 21.87
CA ALA A 69 11.19 2.42 21.56
C ALA A 69 9.93 1.52 21.44
N THR A 70 8.78 2.05 21.83
CA THR A 70 7.48 1.45 21.52
C THR A 70 6.78 2.29 20.48
N ILE A 71 5.92 1.67 19.67
CA ILE A 71 5.03 2.41 18.78
C ILE A 71 3.57 2.15 19.14
N SER A 72 2.74 3.11 18.78
CA SER A 72 1.29 2.99 18.79
C SER A 72 0.73 3.39 17.42
N ILE A 73 -0.30 2.69 16.96
CA ILE A 73 -1.07 3.07 15.78
C ILE A 73 -2.31 3.82 16.26
N ARG A 74 -2.50 5.03 15.75
CA ARG A 74 -3.51 5.99 16.20
C ARG A 74 -4.34 6.47 15.03
N VAL A 75 -5.58 6.87 15.28
CA VAL A 75 -6.48 7.38 14.24
C VAL A 75 -7.35 8.52 14.76
N MET A 76 -7.66 9.46 13.87
CA MET A 76 -8.72 10.46 14.01
C MET A 76 -9.60 10.45 12.77
N PHE A 77 -10.82 10.93 12.93
CA PHE A 77 -11.81 11.03 11.86
C PHE A 77 -12.19 12.49 11.64
N SER A 78 -12.64 12.78 10.43
CA SER A 78 -13.18 14.08 10.06
C SER A 78 -14.29 13.88 9.04
N ASP A 79 -15.44 14.50 9.26
CA ASP A 79 -16.56 14.46 8.32
C ASP A 79 -16.40 15.50 7.19
N ASP A 80 -15.61 16.55 7.41
CA ASP A 80 -15.44 17.71 6.52
C ASP A 80 -14.00 17.90 6.01
N GLY A 81 -13.03 17.15 6.55
CA GLY A 81 -11.60 17.30 6.27
C GLY A 81 -10.92 18.46 7.00
N GLU A 82 -11.68 19.26 7.75
CA GLU A 82 -11.20 20.46 8.45
C GLU A 82 -11.21 20.24 9.97
N THR A 83 -12.30 19.68 10.49
CA THR A 83 -12.53 19.42 11.91
C THR A 83 -12.24 17.96 12.23
N TRP A 84 -11.28 17.73 13.14
CA TRP A 84 -10.85 16.39 13.52
C TRP A 84 -11.39 15.95 14.88
N SER A 85 -11.82 14.70 14.95
CA SER A 85 -12.40 14.08 16.14
C SER A 85 -11.44 14.07 17.33
N GLN A 86 -11.98 14.27 18.54
CA GLN A 86 -11.27 14.08 19.81
C GLN A 86 -12.11 13.20 20.75
N PRO A 87 -11.49 12.30 21.56
CA PRO A 87 -10.04 12.06 21.63
C PRO A 87 -9.51 11.27 20.42
N VAL A 88 -8.19 11.29 20.24
CA VAL A 88 -7.48 10.35 19.34
C VAL A 88 -7.80 8.92 19.76
N LEU A 89 -8.16 8.07 18.81
CA LEU A 89 -8.41 6.65 19.08
C LEU A 89 -7.14 5.81 18.92
N ASN A 90 -7.10 4.72 19.67
CA ASN A 90 -6.03 3.75 19.63
C ASN A 90 -6.45 2.57 18.76
N VAL A 91 -5.65 2.24 17.76
CA VAL A 91 -5.81 1.01 16.98
C VAL A 91 -5.02 -0.11 17.62
N ALA A 92 -3.74 0.14 17.86
CA ALA A 92 -2.81 -0.79 18.50
C ALA A 92 -1.80 0.00 19.35
N VAL A 93 -1.36 -0.52 20.49
CA VAL A 93 -0.52 0.22 21.44
C VAL A 93 0.62 -0.63 21.99
N GLY A 94 1.73 0.01 22.35
CA GLY A 94 2.85 -0.65 23.04
C GLY A 94 3.54 -1.72 22.19
N ILE A 95 3.56 -1.55 20.86
CA ILE A 95 4.22 -2.48 19.96
C ILE A 95 5.73 -2.26 20.05
N PRO A 96 6.54 -3.29 20.34
CA PRO A 96 7.99 -3.15 20.40
C PRO A 96 8.56 -2.74 19.03
N TYR A 97 9.38 -1.69 19.01
CA TYR A 97 10.11 -1.28 17.81
C TYR A 97 11.52 -1.85 17.83
N LEU A 98 11.83 -2.71 16.87
CA LEU A 98 13.10 -3.46 16.84
C LEU A 98 14.01 -3.05 15.67
N TRP A 99 13.64 -2.02 14.92
CA TRP A 99 14.37 -1.57 13.73
C TRP A 99 15.21 -0.33 14.05
N LEU A 100 16.33 -0.18 13.34
CA LEU A 100 17.20 0.99 13.47
C LEU A 100 16.67 2.19 12.69
N GLU A 101 16.04 1.93 11.55
CA GLU A 101 15.46 2.96 10.68
C GLU A 101 13.96 3.03 10.94
N GLU A 102 13.37 4.23 10.95
CA GLU A 102 11.91 4.43 11.01
C GLU A 102 11.26 3.88 9.73
N VAL A 103 10.36 2.90 9.85
CA VAL A 103 9.59 2.34 8.73
C VAL A 103 8.10 2.23 9.08
N PRO A 104 7.20 2.30 8.08
CA PRO A 104 5.78 2.07 8.32
C PRO A 104 5.55 0.60 8.70
N LEU A 105 4.94 0.38 9.86
CA LEU A 105 4.58 -0.95 10.35
C LEU A 105 3.08 -1.25 10.24
N TYR A 106 2.34 -0.41 9.53
CA TYR A 106 0.91 -0.61 9.35
C TYR A 106 0.47 -0.29 7.92
N SER A 107 -0.74 -0.72 7.57
CA SER A 107 -1.52 -0.23 6.44
C SER A 107 -3.00 -0.29 6.79
N VAL A 108 -3.80 0.52 6.11
CA VAL A 108 -5.25 0.61 6.34
C VAL A 108 -6.03 0.44 5.04
N SER A 109 -7.23 -0.12 5.15
CA SER A 109 -8.25 -0.12 4.12
C SER A 109 -9.62 0.08 4.75
N THR A 110 -10.61 0.45 3.93
CA THR A 110 -11.98 0.71 4.38
C THR A 110 -12.90 -0.40 3.88
N ALA A 111 -13.71 -0.95 4.77
CA ALA A 111 -14.76 -1.90 4.43
C ALA A 111 -15.95 -1.19 3.74
N PRO A 112 -16.79 -1.90 2.97
CA PRO A 112 -17.93 -1.29 2.29
C PRO A 112 -18.92 -0.54 3.20
N ASP A 113 -18.96 -0.90 4.49
CA ASP A 113 -19.79 -0.24 5.51
C ASP A 113 -19.11 0.97 6.19
N GLY A 114 -17.93 1.37 5.70
CA GLY A 114 -17.16 2.51 6.20
C GLY A 114 -16.27 2.21 7.41
N ARG A 115 -16.24 0.97 7.92
CA ARG A 115 -15.35 0.60 9.03
C ARG A 115 -13.92 0.48 8.53
N LEU A 116 -12.97 0.91 9.36
CA LEU A 116 -11.55 0.72 9.05
C LEU A 116 -11.08 -0.68 9.39
N ILE A 117 -10.20 -1.20 8.54
CA ILE A 117 -9.42 -2.42 8.77
C ILE A 117 -7.95 -2.03 8.71
N VAL A 118 -7.19 -2.42 9.73
CA VAL A 118 -5.79 -2.03 9.87
C VAL A 118 -4.95 -3.28 10.07
N ALA A 119 -3.96 -3.47 9.20
CA ALA A 119 -2.95 -4.51 9.35
C ALA A 119 -1.71 -3.90 10.02
N VAL A 120 -1.21 -4.52 11.09
CA VAL A 120 -0.09 -4.01 11.89
C VAL A 120 0.97 -5.10 12.06
N ALA A 121 2.20 -4.83 11.63
CA ALA A 121 3.35 -5.70 11.86
C ALA A 121 3.85 -5.57 13.30
N GLU A 122 3.70 -6.64 14.08
CA GLU A 122 4.05 -6.71 15.50
C GLU A 122 5.35 -7.52 15.70
N GLY A 123 6.30 -7.37 14.77
CA GLY A 123 7.60 -8.05 14.80
C GLY A 123 7.46 -9.57 14.77
N ARG A 124 7.96 -10.25 15.81
CA ARG A 124 7.96 -11.72 15.90
C ARG A 124 6.56 -12.33 16.04
N SER A 125 5.56 -11.54 16.42
CA SER A 125 4.17 -12.01 16.49
C SER A 125 3.49 -12.11 15.11
N GLY A 126 4.14 -11.60 14.07
CA GLY A 126 3.58 -11.58 12.71
C GLY A 126 2.80 -10.29 12.42
N VAL A 127 1.72 -10.39 11.66
CA VAL A 127 0.85 -9.25 11.33
C VAL A 127 -0.52 -9.43 11.96
N SER A 128 -0.91 -8.48 12.79
CA SER A 128 -2.20 -8.43 13.45
C SER A 128 -3.19 -7.61 12.64
N ILE A 129 -4.43 -8.09 12.56
CA ILE A 129 -5.52 -7.39 11.88
C ILE A 129 -6.45 -6.82 12.94
N TYR A 130 -6.70 -5.52 12.85
CA TYR A 130 -7.62 -4.78 13.70
C TYR A 130 -8.80 -4.31 12.84
N ILE A 131 -10.02 -4.50 13.33
CA ILE A 131 -11.23 -3.98 12.67
C ILE A 131 -11.94 -3.03 13.62
N GLN A 132 -12.40 -1.92 13.08
CA GLN A 132 -13.23 -0.98 13.79
C GLN A 132 -14.61 -1.60 14.10
N GLY A 133 -15.11 -1.48 15.34
CA GLY A 133 -16.40 -2.05 15.74
C GLY A 133 -17.60 -1.36 15.08
N SER A 134 -17.52 -0.04 14.92
CA SER A 134 -18.51 0.81 14.23
C SER A 134 -17.78 1.90 13.45
N PRO A 135 -18.30 2.36 12.30
CA PRO A 135 -17.62 3.40 11.52
C PRO A 135 -17.52 4.72 12.29
N GLY A 136 -16.47 5.50 12.04
CA GLY A 136 -16.30 6.87 12.55
C GLY A 136 -15.71 6.98 13.96
N ALA A 137 -15.76 8.18 14.54
CA ALA A 137 -14.98 8.55 15.73
C ALA A 137 -15.33 7.84 17.04
N SER A 138 -16.40 7.05 17.10
CA SER A 138 -16.81 6.30 18.30
C SER A 138 -16.46 4.81 18.25
N GLY A 139 -15.97 4.32 17.11
CA GLY A 139 -15.67 2.91 16.93
C GLY A 139 -14.32 2.50 17.53
N GLU A 140 -14.36 1.67 18.56
CA GLU A 140 -13.17 1.01 19.09
C GLU A 140 -12.62 -0.04 18.11
N PHE A 141 -11.32 -0.33 18.21
CA PHE A 141 -10.66 -1.33 17.37
C PHE A 141 -10.50 -2.64 18.12
N LEU A 142 -10.83 -3.74 17.43
CA LEU A 142 -10.67 -5.09 17.95
C LEU A 142 -9.67 -5.85 17.09
N LYS A 143 -8.70 -6.50 17.73
CA LYS A 143 -7.81 -7.45 17.06
C LYS A 143 -8.60 -8.70 16.68
N THR A 144 -8.84 -8.91 15.40
CA THR A 144 -9.68 -10.01 14.87
C THR A 144 -8.86 -11.20 14.39
N ALA A 145 -7.65 -10.96 13.89
CA ALA A 145 -6.78 -12.00 13.36
C ALA A 145 -5.30 -11.72 13.62
N THR A 146 -4.49 -12.77 13.45
CA THR A 146 -3.03 -12.65 13.39
C THR A 146 -2.52 -13.60 12.31
N ILE A 147 -1.87 -13.04 11.30
CA ILE A 147 -1.13 -13.80 10.30
C ILE A 147 0.24 -14.11 10.91
N PRO A 148 0.55 -15.38 11.20
CA PRO A 148 1.79 -15.72 11.88
C PRO A 148 3.01 -15.38 11.00
N PRO A 149 4.19 -15.23 11.63
CA PRO A 149 5.44 -15.21 10.88
C PRO A 149 5.60 -16.50 10.06
N GLY A 150 6.56 -16.51 9.14
CA GLY A 150 6.89 -17.70 8.35
C GLY A 150 7.50 -18.84 9.18
N SER A 151 8.19 -19.75 8.51
CA SER A 151 8.75 -20.98 9.09
C SER A 151 9.99 -20.78 9.98
N GLY A 152 10.41 -19.55 10.29
CA GLY A 152 11.56 -19.33 11.18
C GLY A 152 11.65 -17.94 11.83
N ASN A 153 12.58 -17.82 12.78
CA ASN A 153 12.88 -16.60 13.53
C ASN A 153 13.35 -15.40 12.68
N ALA A 154 13.69 -15.62 11.40
CA ALA A 154 14.12 -14.61 10.44
C ALA A 154 12.99 -14.14 9.50
N ASP A 155 11.79 -14.73 9.60
CA ASP A 155 10.65 -14.48 8.70
C ASP A 155 9.69 -13.45 9.31
N VAL A 156 10.25 -12.34 9.79
CA VAL A 156 9.46 -11.22 10.32
C VAL A 156 8.86 -10.46 9.13
N PRO A 157 7.53 -10.39 9.01
CA PRO A 157 6.90 -9.59 7.98
C PRO A 157 7.17 -8.10 8.22
N VAL A 158 7.51 -7.40 7.15
CA VAL A 158 7.68 -5.95 7.13
C VAL A 158 6.69 -5.34 6.14
N ALA A 159 6.28 -4.10 6.42
CA ALA A 159 5.44 -3.28 5.54
C ALA A 159 4.19 -4.03 5.01
N PRO A 160 3.22 -4.37 5.87
CA PRO A 160 1.95 -4.92 5.41
C PRO A 160 1.29 -3.94 4.44
N ARG A 161 0.69 -4.45 3.35
CA ARG A 161 -0.11 -3.66 2.41
C ARG A 161 -1.49 -4.28 2.30
N LEU A 162 -2.47 -3.61 2.90
CA LEU A 162 -3.87 -3.99 2.88
C LEU A 162 -4.59 -3.27 1.75
N ALA A 163 -5.45 -3.97 1.03
CA ALA A 163 -6.30 -3.40 -0.01
C ALA A 163 -7.69 -4.03 0.04
N ALA A 164 -8.73 -3.22 -0.20
CA ALA A 164 -10.08 -3.71 -0.47
C ALA A 164 -10.19 -4.16 -1.93
N THR A 165 -10.89 -5.26 -2.17
CA THR A 165 -11.17 -5.77 -3.52
C THR A 165 -12.56 -5.34 -3.99
N PRO A 166 -12.84 -5.29 -5.31
CA PRO A 166 -14.13 -4.85 -5.85
C PRO A 166 -15.34 -5.68 -5.40
N ASP A 167 -15.16 -6.94 -4.97
CA ASP A 167 -16.20 -7.79 -4.37
C ASP A 167 -16.47 -7.49 -2.89
N GLY A 168 -15.81 -6.49 -2.31
CA GLY A 168 -15.92 -6.13 -0.90
C GLY A 168 -15.06 -6.97 0.04
N GLY A 169 -14.20 -7.83 -0.50
CA GLY A 169 -13.17 -8.55 0.25
C GLY A 169 -11.91 -7.71 0.48
N PHE A 170 -10.85 -8.40 0.92
CA PHE A 170 -9.56 -7.82 1.24
C PHE A 170 -8.41 -8.69 0.78
N LEU A 171 -7.34 -8.04 0.32
CA LEU A 171 -6.03 -8.63 0.09
C LEU A 171 -5.03 -8.01 1.06
N LEU A 172 -4.20 -8.86 1.64
CA LEU A 172 -3.06 -8.46 2.45
C LEU A 172 -1.80 -8.98 1.79
N PHE A 173 -0.91 -8.07 1.41
CA PHE A 173 0.43 -8.40 0.95
C PHE A 173 1.45 -8.21 2.09
N LEU A 174 2.35 -9.18 2.22
CA LEU A 174 3.36 -9.23 3.27
C LEU A 174 4.73 -9.42 2.63
N THR A 175 5.65 -8.48 2.85
CA THR A 175 7.04 -8.67 2.43
C THR A 175 7.78 -9.40 3.55
N ARG A 176 8.32 -10.60 3.28
CA ARG A 176 9.11 -11.37 4.24
C ARG A 176 10.14 -12.25 3.55
N ARG A 177 11.13 -12.70 4.32
CA ARG A 177 12.11 -13.68 3.85
C ARG A 177 11.47 -15.05 3.71
N THR A 178 11.97 -15.84 2.77
CA THR A 178 11.65 -17.26 2.67
C THR A 178 12.86 -18.05 2.16
N GLU A 179 12.92 -19.34 2.49
CA GLU A 179 13.96 -20.23 2.00
C GLU A 179 13.69 -20.59 0.53
N ALA A 180 14.74 -20.49 -0.29
CA ALA A 180 14.67 -20.77 -1.71
C ALA A 180 16.05 -21.17 -2.19
N ALA A 181 16.19 -22.40 -2.70
CA ALA A 181 17.43 -22.87 -3.28
C ALA A 181 17.64 -22.26 -4.69
N GLY A 182 18.90 -22.04 -5.07
CA GLY A 182 19.22 -21.63 -6.44
C GLY A 182 18.95 -20.17 -6.77
N VAL A 183 18.70 -19.32 -5.76
CA VAL A 183 18.50 -17.87 -5.96
C VAL A 183 19.78 -17.19 -6.43
N ALA A 184 20.90 -17.48 -5.78
CA ALA A 184 22.25 -17.03 -6.18
C ALA A 184 23.32 -17.95 -5.53
N PRO A 185 24.57 -17.98 -6.02
CA PRO A 185 25.64 -18.75 -5.40
C PRO A 185 25.80 -18.40 -3.90
N GLY A 186 25.63 -19.39 -3.02
CA GLY A 186 25.75 -19.21 -1.57
C GLY A 186 24.54 -18.58 -0.87
N ARG A 187 23.44 -18.29 -1.59
CA ARG A 187 22.18 -17.80 -1.02
C ARG A 187 21.07 -18.83 -1.15
N ASN A 188 20.51 -19.23 -0.01
CA ASN A 188 19.40 -20.18 0.10
C ASN A 188 18.10 -19.51 0.58
N SER A 189 17.96 -18.21 0.33
CA SER A 189 16.78 -17.45 0.74
C SER A 189 16.65 -16.18 -0.08
N LEU A 190 15.43 -15.66 -0.16
CA LEU A 190 15.09 -14.43 -0.87
C LEU A 190 14.10 -13.60 -0.05
N LEU A 191 14.01 -12.31 -0.35
CA LEU A 191 12.95 -11.43 0.16
C LEU A 191 11.82 -11.45 -0.86
N THR A 192 10.59 -11.75 -0.44
CA THR A 192 9.46 -11.82 -1.38
C THR A 192 8.15 -11.41 -0.76
N VAL A 193 7.15 -11.27 -1.63
CA VAL A 193 5.78 -10.94 -1.27
C VAL A 193 4.99 -12.23 -1.11
N PHE A 194 4.28 -12.31 0.00
CA PHE A 194 3.20 -13.26 0.26
C PHE A 194 1.86 -12.54 0.16
N SER A 195 0.79 -13.25 -0.16
CA SER A 195 -0.57 -12.73 -0.14
C SER A 195 -1.48 -13.59 0.73
N ALA A 196 -2.38 -12.95 1.45
CA ALA A 196 -3.51 -13.56 2.13
C ALA A 196 -4.79 -12.82 1.71
N SER A 197 -5.91 -13.53 1.64
CA SER A 197 -7.21 -12.96 1.29
C SER A 197 -8.22 -13.16 2.42
N SER A 198 -9.19 -12.26 2.50
CA SER A 198 -10.34 -12.35 3.39
C SER A 198 -11.58 -11.82 2.71
N THR A 199 -12.74 -12.42 2.97
CA THR A 199 -14.03 -11.92 2.45
C THR A 199 -14.70 -10.93 3.40
N ASP A 200 -14.26 -10.87 4.66
CA ASP A 200 -14.92 -10.11 5.73
C ASP A 200 -13.94 -9.29 6.61
N GLY A 201 -12.64 -9.44 6.38
CA GLY A 201 -11.57 -8.83 7.18
C GLY A 201 -11.31 -9.51 8.52
N VAL A 202 -12.12 -10.50 8.90
CA VAL A 202 -12.06 -11.22 10.18
C VAL A 202 -11.36 -12.57 9.99
N GLN A 203 -11.79 -13.35 9.01
CA GLN A 203 -11.22 -14.66 8.70
C GLN A 203 -10.28 -14.53 7.51
N TRP A 204 -9.03 -14.93 7.71
CA TRP A 204 -7.97 -14.79 6.71
C TRP A 204 -7.46 -16.14 6.24
N GLY A 205 -7.24 -16.25 4.93
CA GLY A 205 -6.50 -17.36 4.35
C GLY A 205 -5.06 -17.39 4.85
N ALA A 206 -4.41 -18.54 4.71
CA ALA A 206 -2.98 -18.65 4.96
C ALA A 206 -2.20 -17.75 3.99
N GLY A 207 -1.14 -17.10 4.48
CA GLY A 207 -0.23 -16.35 3.61
C GLY A 207 0.51 -17.28 2.66
N THR A 208 0.23 -17.16 1.37
CA THR A 208 0.84 -17.96 0.30
C THR A 208 1.83 -17.12 -0.50
N LEU A 209 2.77 -17.79 -1.18
CA LEU A 209 3.78 -17.09 -1.97
C LEU A 209 3.09 -16.39 -3.16
N PHE A 210 3.17 -15.06 -3.19
CA PHE A 210 2.54 -14.26 -4.25
C PHE A 210 3.43 -14.17 -5.49
N ILE A 211 4.74 -13.96 -5.29
CA ILE A 211 5.73 -14.02 -6.36
C ILE A 211 6.26 -15.45 -6.46
N SER A 212 5.72 -16.20 -7.41
CA SER A 212 5.99 -17.61 -7.62
C SER A 212 7.43 -17.87 -8.02
N LEU A 213 8.06 -18.77 -7.27
CA LEU A 213 9.39 -19.29 -7.59
C LEU A 213 9.44 -20.13 -8.84
N ASP A 214 8.35 -20.45 -9.51
CA ASP A 214 8.35 -21.24 -10.75
C ASP A 214 7.89 -20.41 -11.95
N ASN A 215 6.88 -19.56 -11.75
CA ASN A 215 6.18 -18.85 -12.81
C ASN A 215 6.64 -17.40 -12.98
N ASP A 216 7.18 -16.78 -11.94
CA ASP A 216 7.61 -15.38 -11.97
C ASP A 216 9.12 -15.32 -12.19
N ARG A 217 9.50 -14.79 -13.35
CA ARG A 217 10.88 -14.79 -13.84
C ARG A 217 11.24 -13.44 -14.42
N ALA A 218 12.52 -13.10 -14.30
CA ALA A 218 13.11 -12.05 -15.12
C ALA A 218 13.14 -12.49 -16.60
N ILE A 219 13.34 -11.53 -17.50
CA ILE A 219 13.36 -11.77 -18.95
C ILE A 219 14.46 -12.77 -19.39
N ASP A 220 15.52 -12.90 -18.60
CA ASP A 220 16.62 -13.86 -18.81
C ASP A 220 16.35 -15.25 -18.19
N GLY A 221 15.17 -15.46 -17.61
CA GLY A 221 14.80 -16.68 -16.91
C GLY A 221 15.31 -16.78 -15.47
N GLY A 222 15.92 -15.72 -14.92
CA GLY A 222 16.39 -15.66 -13.54
C GLY A 222 15.25 -15.55 -12.51
N ILE A 223 15.53 -15.99 -11.29
CA ILE A 223 14.63 -15.83 -10.13
C ILE A 223 14.61 -14.36 -9.70
N LEU A 224 13.43 -13.85 -9.38
CA LEU A 224 13.24 -12.54 -8.77
C LEU A 224 13.58 -12.60 -7.28
N ASP A 225 14.68 -11.96 -6.84
CA ASP A 225 15.37 -12.32 -5.59
C ASP A 225 15.15 -11.37 -4.40
N GLN A 226 14.68 -10.14 -4.65
CA GLN A 226 14.24 -9.19 -3.62
C GLN A 226 13.00 -8.45 -4.09
N ASN A 227 11.83 -9.02 -3.81
CA ASN A 227 10.54 -8.46 -4.19
C ASN A 227 9.91 -7.73 -3.00
N PHE A 228 9.49 -6.49 -3.20
CA PHE A 228 8.97 -5.65 -2.14
C PHE A 228 8.06 -4.53 -2.69
N LEU A 229 7.43 -3.79 -1.78
CA LEU A 229 6.54 -2.65 -2.06
C LEU A 229 5.42 -2.98 -3.08
N PRO A 230 4.61 -4.03 -2.83
CA PRO A 230 3.45 -4.30 -3.68
C PRO A 230 2.43 -3.17 -3.55
N SER A 231 1.85 -2.77 -4.67
CA SER A 231 0.76 -1.81 -4.78
C SER A 231 -0.36 -2.43 -5.60
N TYR A 232 -1.57 -2.44 -5.04
CA TYR A 232 -2.75 -3.03 -5.64
C TYR A 232 -3.66 -1.95 -6.23
N PHE A 233 -4.27 -2.24 -7.37
CA PHE A 233 -5.31 -1.43 -7.97
C PHE A 233 -6.27 -2.33 -8.76
N ALA A 234 -7.53 -1.91 -8.89
CA ALA A 234 -8.53 -2.58 -9.70
C ALA A 234 -9.26 -1.60 -10.62
N ASP A 235 -9.55 -2.03 -11.84
CA ASP A 235 -10.33 -1.31 -12.84
C ASP A 235 -11.38 -2.24 -13.46
N GLY A 236 -12.64 -2.04 -13.08
CA GLY A 236 -13.72 -2.97 -13.42
C GLY A 236 -13.44 -4.37 -12.87
N ASP A 237 -13.43 -5.37 -13.76
CA ASP A 237 -13.15 -6.77 -13.43
C ASP A 237 -11.66 -7.11 -13.47
N ASP A 238 -10.79 -6.15 -13.80
CA ASP A 238 -9.35 -6.34 -13.88
C ASP A 238 -8.67 -5.90 -12.57
N GLU A 239 -7.79 -6.75 -12.04
CA GLU A 239 -7.00 -6.47 -10.85
C GLU A 239 -5.51 -6.53 -11.18
N TYR A 240 -4.76 -5.58 -10.61
CA TYR A 240 -3.35 -5.36 -10.90
C TYR A 240 -2.56 -5.28 -9.59
N VAL A 241 -1.37 -5.86 -9.60
CA VAL A 241 -0.36 -5.63 -8.55
C VAL A 241 0.94 -5.25 -9.21
N VAL A 242 1.41 -4.04 -8.91
CA VAL A 242 2.76 -3.58 -9.26
C VAL A 242 3.67 -3.80 -8.07
N PHE A 243 4.87 -4.29 -8.28
CA PHE A 243 5.87 -4.45 -7.23
C PHE A 243 7.27 -4.18 -7.77
N GLN A 244 8.21 -3.94 -6.86
CA GLN A 244 9.61 -3.73 -7.20
C GLN A 244 10.41 -5.00 -6.94
N SER A 245 11.33 -5.32 -7.85
CA SER A 245 12.29 -6.41 -7.70
C SER A 245 13.70 -5.89 -7.89
N LEU A 246 14.63 -6.23 -6.98
CA LEU A 246 16.05 -6.18 -7.31
C LEU A 246 16.38 -7.43 -8.14
N ARG A 247 17.00 -7.22 -9.28
CA ARG A 247 17.52 -8.32 -10.10
C ARG A 247 18.99 -8.55 -9.77
N THR A 248 19.36 -9.81 -9.50
CA THR A 248 20.76 -10.27 -9.59
C THR A 248 20.95 -10.93 -10.96
N GLY A 249 21.27 -10.15 -11.99
CA GLY A 249 21.56 -10.63 -13.35
C GLY A 249 23.07 -10.66 -13.65
N SER A 250 23.47 -11.24 -14.78
CA SER A 250 24.88 -11.53 -15.11
C SER A 250 25.81 -10.30 -15.07
N ASN A 251 25.28 -9.08 -15.27
CA ASN A 251 26.09 -7.86 -15.35
C ASN A 251 25.61 -6.68 -14.51
N ASN A 252 24.40 -6.66 -13.93
CA ASN A 252 23.86 -5.46 -13.28
C ASN A 252 22.90 -5.79 -12.11
N LEU A 253 22.99 -4.99 -11.03
CA LEU A 253 22.03 -4.91 -9.92
C LEU A 253 21.16 -3.68 -10.15
N VAL A 254 19.93 -3.86 -10.63
CA VAL A 254 19.02 -2.73 -10.88
C VAL A 254 17.64 -3.07 -10.34
N TYR A 255 16.99 -2.06 -9.76
CA TYR A 255 15.59 -2.15 -9.37
C TYR A 255 14.70 -2.01 -10.61
N GLN A 256 13.72 -2.88 -10.73
CA GLN A 256 12.75 -2.89 -11.82
C GLN A 256 11.35 -3.06 -11.27
N LEU A 257 10.37 -2.45 -11.94
CA LEU A 257 8.97 -2.67 -11.67
C LEU A 257 8.44 -3.84 -12.48
N TYR A 258 7.63 -4.65 -11.82
CA TYR A 258 6.91 -5.77 -12.41
C TYR A 258 5.42 -5.62 -12.14
N LEU A 259 4.61 -6.14 -13.05
CA LEU A 259 3.16 -6.16 -12.99
C LEU A 259 2.66 -7.61 -12.97
N LYS A 260 1.75 -7.93 -12.05
CA LYS A 260 0.88 -9.11 -12.12
C LYS A 260 -0.55 -8.63 -12.35
N HIS A 261 -1.29 -9.42 -13.11
CA HIS A 261 -2.67 -9.12 -13.51
C HIS A 261 -3.54 -10.35 -13.27
N ARG A 262 -4.81 -10.13 -12.95
CA ARG A 262 -5.85 -11.16 -13.00
C ARG A 262 -7.19 -10.55 -13.34
N LYS A 263 -8.13 -11.39 -13.77
CA LYS A 263 -9.56 -11.10 -13.67
C LYS A 263 -10.05 -11.36 -12.24
N GLN A 264 -11.08 -10.63 -11.83
CA GLN A 264 -11.66 -10.73 -10.50
C GLN A 264 -12.00 -12.19 -10.14
N GLY A 265 -11.50 -12.65 -9.00
CA GLY A 265 -11.67 -14.02 -8.51
C GLY A 265 -10.89 -15.09 -9.28
N GLY A 266 -10.10 -14.70 -10.29
CA GLY A 266 -9.19 -15.58 -11.03
C GLY A 266 -7.80 -15.73 -10.39
N ASP A 267 -6.98 -16.55 -11.02
CA ASP A 267 -5.57 -16.71 -10.64
C ASP A 267 -4.72 -15.57 -11.18
N TRP A 268 -3.66 -15.22 -10.44
CA TRP A 268 -2.68 -14.23 -10.87
C TRP A 268 -1.81 -14.76 -12.00
N GLU A 269 -1.73 -14.00 -13.09
CA GLU A 269 -0.82 -14.26 -14.19
C GLU A 269 0.66 -14.09 -13.75
N SER A 270 1.57 -14.61 -14.57
CA SER A 270 3.01 -14.42 -14.37
C SER A 270 3.39 -12.95 -14.36
N ALA A 271 4.38 -12.59 -13.56
CA ALA A 271 4.92 -11.24 -13.47
C ALA A 271 5.57 -10.82 -14.79
N ILE A 272 5.24 -9.61 -15.25
CA ILE A 272 5.78 -9.01 -16.48
C ILE A 272 6.58 -7.76 -16.11
N PRO A 273 7.83 -7.60 -16.58
CA PRO A 273 8.59 -6.39 -16.33
C PRO A 273 8.00 -5.20 -17.11
N ILE A 274 7.84 -4.05 -16.46
CA ILE A 274 7.26 -2.84 -17.08
C ILE A 274 8.28 -1.70 -17.28
N THR A 275 9.46 -1.77 -16.65
CA THR A 275 10.51 -0.74 -16.76
C THR A 275 11.80 -1.23 -17.43
N GLU A 276 11.88 -2.49 -17.87
CA GLU A 276 13.14 -3.10 -18.35
C GLU A 276 13.77 -2.33 -19.51
N ASN A 277 12.92 -1.83 -20.43
CA ASN A 277 13.37 -1.07 -21.61
C ASN A 277 13.76 0.39 -21.32
N LEU A 278 13.66 0.84 -20.06
CA LEU A 278 13.99 2.21 -19.66
C LEU A 278 15.43 2.35 -19.16
N LEU A 279 16.19 1.25 -19.10
CA LEU A 279 17.58 1.28 -18.66
C LEU A 279 18.52 1.74 -19.78
N PRO A 280 19.39 2.76 -19.54
CA PRO A 280 20.42 3.10 -20.50
C PRO A 280 21.43 1.95 -20.62
N GLU A 281 21.77 1.59 -21.86
CA GLU A 281 22.86 0.66 -22.13
C GLU A 281 24.17 1.21 -21.55
N GLY A 282 24.84 0.46 -20.68
CA GLY A 282 26.25 0.69 -20.32
C GLY A 282 26.58 1.38 -18.99
N LEU A 283 25.61 1.74 -18.14
CA LEU A 283 25.87 2.36 -16.82
C LEU A 283 25.29 1.59 -15.60
N GLY A 284 24.78 0.37 -15.81
CA GLY A 284 23.91 -0.35 -14.87
C GLY A 284 24.54 -1.00 -13.62
N SER A 285 25.75 -0.63 -13.20
CA SER A 285 26.43 -1.33 -12.09
C SER A 285 26.10 -0.81 -10.69
N ASN A 286 25.39 0.31 -10.55
CA ASN A 286 25.03 0.87 -9.25
C ASN A 286 23.51 1.02 -9.08
N SER A 287 22.89 0.11 -8.33
CA SER A 287 21.45 0.14 -8.01
C SER A 287 21.02 1.44 -7.32
N LEU A 288 21.92 2.12 -6.59
CA LEU A 288 21.63 3.38 -5.90
C LEU A 288 21.41 4.56 -6.86
N LEU A 289 21.85 4.44 -8.12
CA LEU A 289 21.59 5.46 -9.16
C LEU A 289 20.21 5.29 -9.81
N TRP A 290 19.55 4.17 -9.55
CA TRP A 290 18.28 3.76 -10.17
C TRP A 290 17.23 3.42 -9.11
N ASP A 291 17.41 3.97 -7.92
CA ASP A 291 16.43 3.89 -6.84
C ASP A 291 15.26 4.82 -7.15
N ASN A 292 14.15 4.23 -7.56
CA ASN A 292 12.87 4.89 -7.84
C ASN A 292 12.13 5.32 -6.56
N GLN A 293 12.78 5.24 -5.38
CA GLN A 293 12.22 5.66 -4.10
C GLN A 293 12.75 7.03 -3.61
N ARG A 294 13.65 7.68 -4.35
CA ARG A 294 14.20 9.01 -4.03
C ARG A 294 13.54 10.14 -4.82
#